data_AF-A0A5K0Y2C6-F1
#
_entry.id   AF-A0A5K0Y2C6-F1
#
_cell.length_a   1.000
_cell.length_b   1.000
_cell.length_c   1.000
_cell.angle_alpha   90.00
_cell.angle_beta   90.00
_cell.angle_gamma   90.00
#
_symmetry.space_group_name_H-M   'P 1'
#
loop_
_entity.id
_entity.type
_entity.pdbx_description
1 polymer ?
#
loop_
_entity_poly.entity_id
_entity_poly.type
_entity_poly.pdbx_seq_one_letter_code
_entity_poly.pdbx_strand_id
1 'polypeptide(L)' 'MMATVMNSLLLQASIEHQGVQTRLQTAVTMTEIAEPYIRRRAIRHLEKGRVVIFGAGTGVPLFTTDTAAAVRASE' A
#
# COMPACT_ATOMS: atom_id res chain seq x y z
N MET A 1 -11.10 5.61 3.87
CA MET A 1 -10.28 4.56 3.22
C MET A 1 -10.12 4.76 1.71
N MET A 2 -11.18 4.98 0.92
CA MET A 2 -11.03 5.18 -0.55
C MET A 2 -10.16 6.37 -0.96
N ALA A 3 -10.23 7.50 -0.26
CA ALA A 3 -9.32 8.63 -0.51
C ALA A 3 -7.84 8.24 -0.43
N THR A 4 -7.46 7.40 0.53
CA THR A 4 -6.07 6.93 0.64
C THR A 4 -5.68 6.03 -0.53
N VAL A 5 -6.59 5.22 -1.07
CA VAL A 5 -6.33 4.41 -2.28
C VAL A 5 -6.11 5.30 -3.49
N MET A 6 -6.97 6.32 -3.69
CA MET A 6 -6.80 7.27 -4.80
C MET A 6 -5.46 8.00 -4.71
N ASN A 7 -5.10 8.49 -3.52
CA ASN A 7 -3.80 9.13 -3.30
C ASN A 7 -2.64 8.15 -3.54
N SER A 8 -2.77 6.90 -3.12
CA SER A 8 -1.75 5.86 -3.34
C SER A 8 -1.56 5.52 -4.82
N LEU A 9 -2.63 5.49 -5.61
CA LEU A 9 -2.54 5.28 -7.07
C LEU A 9 -1.79 6.42 -7.74
N LEU A 10 -2.11 7.66 -7.38
CA LEU A 10 -1.43 8.84 -7.90
C LEU A 10 0.05 8.86 -7.50
N LEU A 11 0.33 8.50 -6.24
CA LEU A 11 1.70 8.42 -5.73
C LEU A 11 2.50 7.32 -6.44
N GLN A 12 1.90 6.15 -6.67
CA GLN A 12 2.52 5.06 -7.43
C GLN A 12 2.90 5.54 -8.83
N ALA A 13 1.94 6.13 -9.57
CA ALA A 13 2.20 6.63 -10.92
C ALA A 13 3.30 7.70 -10.95
N SER A 14 3.32 8.59 -9.95
CA SER A 14 4.32 9.65 -9.83
C SER A 14 5.73 9.10 -9.58
N ILE A 15 5.86 8.07 -8.74
CA ILE A 15 7.15 7.42 -8.43
C ILE A 15 7.62 6.55 -9.62
N GLU A 16 6.69 5.83 -10.26
CA GLU A 16 6.98 5.03 -11.46
C GLU A 16 7.43 5.91 -12.63
N HIS A 17 6.87 7.12 -12.78
CA HIS A 17 7.32 8.10 -13.77
C HIS A 17 8.80 8.53 -13.56
N GLN A 18 9.31 8.44 -12.32
CA GLN A 18 10.71 8.69 -11.99
C GLN A 18 11.61 7.44 -12.15
N GLY A 19 11.08 6.34 -12.71
CA GLY A 19 11.82 5.10 -12.94
C GLY A 19 11.95 4.19 -11.73
N VAL A 20 11.27 4.48 -10.62
CA VAL A 20 11.33 3.69 -9.39
C VAL A 20 10.19 2.66 -9.36
N GLN A 21 10.56 1.38 -9.25
CA GLN A 21 9.58 0.29 -9.18
C GLN A 21 8.74 0.40 -7.92
N THR A 22 7.42 0.50 -8.09
CA THR A 22 6.49 0.72 -6.98
C THR A 22 5.36 -0.30 -6.99
N ARG A 23 4.79 -0.59 -5.82
CA ARG A 23 3.68 -1.53 -5.65
C ARG A 23 2.68 -1.01 -4.64
N LEU A 24 1.43 -0.86 -5.07
CA LEU A 24 0.30 -0.56 -4.19
C LEU A 24 -0.33 -1.85 -3.64
N GLN A 25 -0.38 -1.93 -2.32
CA GLN A 25 -1.11 -2.96 -1.60
C GLN A 25 -2.23 -2.35 -0.75
N THR A 26 -3.39 -3.00 -0.70
CA THR A 26 -4.59 -2.47 -0.05
C THR A 26 -5.16 -3.43 0.98
N ALA A 27 -5.64 -2.89 2.11
CA ALA A 27 -6.32 -3.68 3.14
C ALA A 27 -7.75 -4.11 2.73
N VAL A 28 -8.33 -3.44 1.73
CA VAL A 28 -9.63 -3.78 1.14
C VAL A 28 -9.37 -4.33 -0.26
N THR A 29 -9.80 -5.56 -0.54
CA THR A 29 -9.56 -6.21 -1.83
C THR A 29 -10.22 -5.44 -2.98
N MET A 30 -9.40 -5.11 -4.00
CA MET A 30 -9.83 -4.41 -5.21
C MET A 30 -9.00 -4.89 -6.39
N THR A 31 -9.37 -6.07 -6.91
CA THR A 31 -8.57 -6.89 -7.84
C THR A 31 -8.04 -6.16 -9.07
N GLU A 32 -8.82 -5.24 -9.65
CA GLU A 32 -8.43 -4.50 -10.85
C GLU A 32 -7.55 -3.27 -10.57
N ILE A 33 -7.47 -2.84 -9.31
CA ILE A 33 -6.87 -1.55 -8.92
C ILE A 33 -5.56 -1.74 -8.17
N ALA A 34 -5.52 -2.68 -7.23
CA ALA A 34 -4.37 -2.87 -6.35
C ALA A 34 -4.21 -4.31 -5.87
N GLU A 35 -2.99 -4.68 -5.51
CA GLU A 35 -2.74 -5.97 -4.88
C GLU A 35 -3.42 -6.00 -3.49
N PRO A 36 -4.07 -7.11 -3.08
CA PRO A 36 -4.47 -7.25 -1.70
C PRO A 36 -3.22 -7.29 -0.81
N TYR A 37 -3.30 -6.70 0.37
CA TYR A 37 -2.20 -6.73 1.33
C TYR A 37 -1.92 -8.17 1.78
N ILE A 38 -0.69 -8.60 1.53
CA ILE A 38 -0.15 -9.87 2.02
C ILE A 38 1.25 -9.57 2.51
N ARG A 39 1.48 -9.67 3.82
CA ARG A 39 2.77 -9.37 4.48
C ARG A 39 3.97 -9.98 3.74
N ARG A 40 3.93 -11.28 3.45
CA ARG A 40 5.02 -11.98 2.75
C ARG A 40 5.29 -11.41 1.36
N ARG A 41 4.27 -10.88 0.67
CA ARG A 41 4.42 -10.23 -0.63
C ARG A 41 5.02 -8.83 -0.48
N ALA A 42 4.60 -8.06 0.52
CA ALA A 42 5.20 -6.76 0.85
C ALA A 42 6.70 -6.91 1.09
N ILE A 43 7.10 -7.83 1.97
CA ILE A 43 8.51 -8.14 2.27
C ILE A 43 9.26 -8.51 1.00
N ARG A 44 8.71 -9.40 0.16
CA ARG A 44 9.35 -9.78 -1.11
C ARG A 44 9.53 -8.60 -2.07
N HIS A 45 8.62 -7.63 -2.08
CA HIS A 45 8.80 -6.41 -2.88
C HIS A 45 9.91 -5.53 -2.31
N LEU A 46 9.97 -5.39 -0.98
CA LEU A 46 11.05 -4.67 -0.29
C LEU A 46 12.43 -5.32 -0.53
N GLU A 47 12.54 -6.64 -0.44
CA GLU A 47 13.77 -7.40 -0.74
C GLU A 47 14.27 -7.19 -2.18
N LYS A 48 13.36 -6.88 -3.11
CA LYS A 48 13.68 -6.55 -4.51
C LYS A 48 13.99 -5.06 -4.73
N GLY A 49 14.06 -4.26 -3.67
CA GLY A 49 14.32 -2.82 -3.74
C GLY A 49 13.15 -2.00 -4.28
N ARG A 50 11.91 -2.50 -4.19
CA ARG A 50 10.72 -1.78 -4.66
C ARG A 50 10.12 -0.93 -3.55
N VAL A 51 9.52 0.21 -3.91
CA VAL A 51 8.70 0.99 -3.00
C VAL A 51 7.34 0.28 -2.83
N VAL A 52 6.92 0.09 -1.58
CA VAL A 52 5.60 -0.48 -1.26
C VAL A 52 4.73 0.60 -0.64
N ILE A 53 3.59 0.89 -1.27
CA ILE A 53 2.60 1.84 -0.78
C ILE A 53 1.43 1.06 -0.19
N PHE A 54 1.02 1.42 1.02
CA PHE A 54 -0.16 0.84 1.67
C PHE A 54 -1.35 1.78 1.54
N GLY A 55 -2.39 1.34 0.83
CA GLY A 55 -3.67 2.02 0.71
C GLY A 55 -4.75 1.40 1.60
N ALA A 56 -5.83 2.14 1.82
CA ALA A 56 -7.00 1.74 2.60
C ALA A 56 -6.78 1.56 4.12
N GLY A 57 -5.65 2.00 4.67
CA GLY A 57 -5.37 1.93 6.12
C GLY A 57 -5.38 0.48 6.64
N THR A 58 -6.05 0.24 7.76
CA THR A 58 -6.23 -1.12 8.32
C THR A 58 -7.34 -1.92 7.63
N GLY A 59 -8.17 -1.29 6.79
CA GLY A 59 -9.37 -1.91 6.21
C GLY A 59 -10.57 -1.94 7.16
N VAL A 60 -10.42 -1.48 8.40
CA VAL A 60 -11.43 -1.52 9.45
C VAL A 60 -11.82 -0.09 9.86
N PRO A 61 -13.13 0.23 10.03
CA PRO A 61 -13.57 1.54 10.52
C PRO A 61 -13.02 1.87 11.92
N LEU A 62 -13.03 3.16 12.28
CA LEU A 62 -12.61 3.68 13.59
C LEU A 62 -11.11 3.59 13.90
N PHE A 63 -10.28 3.22 12.91
CA PHE A 63 -8.82 3.27 13.00
C PHE A 63 -8.25 4.46 12.24
N THR A 64 -7.12 4.99 12.72
CA THR A 64 -6.41 6.08 12.06
C THR A 64 -5.35 5.55 11.09
N THR A 65 -4.85 6.44 10.25
CA THR A 65 -3.70 6.15 9.38
C THR A 65 -2.46 5.81 10.22
N ASP A 66 -2.29 6.43 11.39
CA ASP A 66 -1.16 6.14 12.30
C ASP A 66 -1.22 4.71 12.84
N THR A 67 -2.42 4.22 13.21
CA THR A 67 -2.57 2.81 13.61
C THR A 67 -2.22 1.87 12.46
N ALA A 68 -2.66 2.19 11.24
CA ALA A 68 -2.30 1.40 10.07
C ALA A 68 -0.78 1.38 9.83
N ALA A 69 -0.11 2.52 9.96
CA ALA A 69 1.34 2.63 9.81
C ALA A 69 2.09 1.82 10.88
N ALA A 70 1.69 1.92 12.15
CA ALA A 70 2.27 1.15 13.24
C ALA A 70 2.11 -0.36 13.04
N VAL A 71 0.92 -0.82 12.63
CA VAL A 71 0.66 -2.23 12.33
C VAL A 71 1.52 -2.72 11.17
N ARG A 72 1.56 -1.99 10.05
CA ARG A 72 2.36 -2.39 8.87
C ARG A 72 3.86 -2.38 9.13
N ALA A 73 4.34 -1.51 10.01
CA ALA A 73 5.75 -1.48 10.41
C ALA A 73 6.11 -2.60 11.39
N SER A 74 5.20 -2.95 12.31
CA SER A 74 5.41 -4.01 13.30
C SER A 74 5.25 -5.41 12.73
N GLU A 75 4.45 -5.58 11.68
CA GLU A 75 4.21 -6.87 11.05
C GLU A 75 5.50 -7.42 10.45
#